data_AF-A0A2G8JXC6-F1
#
_entry.id   AF-A0A2G8JXC6-F1
#
_cell.length_a   1.000
_cell.length_b   1.000
_cell.length_c   1.000
_cell.angle_alpha   90.00
_cell.angle_beta   90.00
_cell.angle_gamma   90.00
#
_symmetry.space_group_name_H-M   'P 1'
#
loop_
_entity.id
_entity.type
_entity.pdbx_description
1 polymer ?
#
loop_
_entity_poly.entity_id
_entity_poly.type
_entity_poly.pdbx_seq_one_letter_code
_entity_poly.pdbx_strand_id
1 'polypeptide(L)'
;MALKAAARSVTERTDRRLPQVHKTEPSPQTLVASESENFSSLAAIASCSYEARLAGVRNGMIMKTAKELCPELRTIPYNFEGYYRVSRQLYEIVAGYTHDIQAASCDEVILDVTNLMEETGATGAEIAEAMREEIYKKTKCTASAGLGKMGL
;
A
#
# COMPACT_ATOMS: atom_id res chain seq x y z
N MET A 1 -0.27 0.95 -1.22
CA MET A 1 -0.43 2.25 -0.57
C MET A 1 0.28 2.22 0.76
N ALA A 2 1.22 3.12 0.97
CA ALA A 2 1.95 3.29 2.21
C ALA A 2 1.62 4.67 2.79
N LEU A 3 1.09 4.72 3.99
CA LEU A 3 0.88 5.94 4.75
C LEU A 3 2.03 6.08 5.77
N LYS A 4 2.64 7.26 5.88
CA LYS A 4 3.59 7.56 6.95
C LYS A 4 3.09 8.77 7.73
N ALA A 5 2.43 8.51 8.85
CA ALA A 5 1.98 9.58 9.73
C ALA A 5 3.07 9.90 10.75
N ALA A 6 3.25 11.17 11.09
CA ALA A 6 4.19 11.60 12.10
C ALA A 6 3.56 12.65 13.02
N ALA A 7 4.03 12.70 14.27
CA ALA A 7 3.57 13.64 15.28
C ALA A 7 4.75 14.30 16.00
N ARG A 8 4.66 15.60 16.26
CA ARG A 8 5.62 16.38 17.05
C ARG A 8 5.32 16.16 18.52
N SER A 9 6.01 15.18 19.09
CA SER A 9 5.98 14.77 20.51
C SER A 9 4.90 13.75 20.89
N VAL A 10 5.31 12.48 20.94
CA VAL A 10 4.76 11.50 21.88
C VAL A 10 5.92 10.70 22.44
N THR A 11 6.05 10.72 23.77
CA THR A 11 6.85 9.78 24.53
C THR A 11 5.92 8.63 24.87
N GLU A 12 6.00 7.51 24.15
CA GLU A 12 5.70 6.18 24.70
C GLU A 12 6.02 5.07 23.71
N ARG A 13 6.84 4.12 24.19
CA ARG A 13 7.04 2.80 23.57
C ARG A 13 5.77 1.99 23.78
N THR A 14 5.23 1.44 22.72
CA THR A 14 4.36 0.27 22.80
C THR A 14 4.88 -0.82 21.86
N ASP A 15 5.60 -1.75 22.46
CA ASP A 15 5.81 -3.10 21.94
C ASP A 15 4.49 -3.86 22.11
N ARG A 16 3.74 -4.07 21.02
CA ARG A 16 2.72 -5.12 20.96
C ARG A 16 2.69 -5.76 19.56
N ARG A 17 2.82 -7.08 19.59
CA ARG A 17 2.80 -8.02 18.46
C ARG A 17 1.52 -7.86 17.62
N LEU A 18 1.70 -7.96 16.31
CA LEU A 18 0.65 -8.11 15.30
C LEU A 18 -0.27 -9.31 15.64
N PRO A 19 -1.61 -9.19 15.55
CA PRO A 19 -2.49 -10.35 15.55
C PRO A 19 -2.44 -11.07 14.19
N GLN A 20 -2.72 -12.37 14.22
CA GLN A 20 -2.54 -13.30 13.11
C GLN A 20 -3.48 -13.05 11.92
N VAL A 21 -2.92 -13.23 10.73
CA VAL A 21 -3.59 -13.16 9.42
C VAL A 21 -4.71 -14.21 9.34
N HIS A 22 -5.94 -13.74 9.14
CA HIS A 22 -7.06 -14.58 8.73
C HIS A 22 -6.80 -15.10 7.32
N LYS A 23 -6.73 -16.43 7.16
CA LYS A 23 -6.66 -17.09 5.85
C LYS A 23 -8.00 -16.92 5.17
N THR A 24 -8.04 -16.18 4.07
CA THR A 24 -9.17 -16.22 3.12
C THR A 24 -8.86 -17.27 2.06
N GLU A 25 -9.73 -18.26 1.93
CA GLU A 25 -9.67 -19.22 0.82
C GLU A 25 -10.11 -18.54 -0.49
N PRO A 26 -9.46 -18.81 -1.63
CA PRO A 26 -9.85 -18.21 -2.89
C PRO A 26 -11.10 -18.92 -3.45
N SER A 27 -12.14 -18.14 -3.73
CA SER A 27 -13.28 -18.57 -4.55
C SER A 27 -12.83 -18.86 -5.99
N PRO A 28 -13.34 -19.92 -6.66
CA PRO A 28 -12.94 -20.26 -8.00
C PRO A 28 -13.55 -19.28 -9.01
N GLN A 29 -12.72 -18.43 -9.61
CA GLN A 29 -13.09 -17.70 -10.82
C GLN A 29 -12.35 -18.31 -11.99
N THR A 30 -13.10 -19.10 -12.77
CA THR A 30 -12.72 -19.55 -14.11
C THR A 30 -12.62 -18.33 -15.02
N LEU A 31 -11.39 -17.88 -15.30
CA LEU A 31 -11.11 -16.97 -16.40
C LEU A 31 -10.29 -17.72 -17.45
N VAL A 32 -10.95 -17.88 -18.60
CA VAL A 32 -10.47 -18.48 -19.84
C VAL A 32 -9.10 -17.91 -20.20
N ALA A 33 -8.13 -18.81 -20.39
CA ALA A 33 -6.82 -18.47 -20.92
C ALA A 33 -6.95 -18.26 -22.44
N SER A 34 -6.73 -17.03 -22.91
CA SER A 34 -6.40 -16.77 -24.32
C SER A 34 -5.78 -15.39 -24.48
N GLU A 35 -4.45 -15.36 -24.46
CA GLU A 35 -3.56 -14.62 -25.38
C GLU A 35 -2.19 -14.53 -24.71
N SER A 36 -1.25 -15.31 -25.24
CA SER A 36 0.16 -15.20 -24.92
C SER A 36 0.68 -13.87 -25.48
N GLU A 37 0.45 -12.77 -24.75
CA GLU A 37 1.16 -11.54 -25.02
C GLU A 37 2.65 -11.81 -24.79
N ASN A 38 3.43 -11.71 -25.86
CA ASN A 38 4.90 -11.74 -25.81
C ASN A 38 5.39 -10.51 -25.05
N PHE A 39 5.32 -10.54 -23.71
CA PHE A 39 6.04 -9.60 -22.88
C PHE A 39 7.53 -9.79 -23.16
N SER A 40 8.21 -8.70 -23.53
CA SER A 40 9.67 -8.71 -23.70
C SER A 40 10.27 -9.39 -22.48
N SER A 41 11.05 -10.45 -22.70
CA SER A 41 11.72 -11.18 -21.61
C SER A 41 12.64 -10.26 -20.80
N LEU A 42 12.99 -9.10 -21.35
CA LEU A 42 13.82 -8.06 -20.75
C LEU A 42 13.00 -6.97 -20.00
N ALA A 43 11.67 -7.03 -20.02
CA ALA A 43 10.85 -6.09 -19.26
C ALA A 43 11.06 -6.26 -17.76
N ALA A 44 11.14 -5.17 -17.02
CA ALA A 44 11.22 -5.18 -15.56
C ALA A 44 9.82 -5.23 -14.92
N ILE A 45 9.69 -5.94 -13.81
CA ILE A 45 8.47 -6.02 -13.01
C ILE A 45 8.28 -4.71 -12.26
N ALA A 46 7.22 -3.96 -12.55
CA ALA A 46 6.89 -2.77 -11.76
C ALA A 46 6.48 -3.12 -10.32
N SER A 47 5.59 -4.10 -10.16
CA SER A 47 5.16 -4.60 -8.86
C SER A 47 4.74 -6.07 -8.93
N CYS A 48 4.85 -6.78 -7.82
CA CYS A 48 4.43 -8.17 -7.68
C CYS A 48 3.69 -8.42 -6.37
N SER A 49 2.76 -9.38 -6.38
CA SER A 49 1.96 -9.76 -5.23
C SER A 49 2.82 -10.39 -4.12
N TYR A 50 2.26 -10.49 -2.91
CA TYR A 50 2.98 -11.10 -1.79
C TYR A 50 3.29 -12.58 -2.04
N GLU A 51 2.41 -13.31 -2.73
CA GLU A 51 2.62 -14.71 -3.12
C GLU A 51 3.79 -14.86 -4.08
N ALA A 52 3.89 -13.99 -5.09
CA ALA A 52 5.05 -13.95 -5.98
C ALA A 52 6.34 -13.60 -5.22
N ARG A 53 6.24 -12.72 -4.20
CA ARG A 53 7.38 -12.42 -3.33
C ARG A 53 7.82 -13.64 -2.50
N LEU A 54 6.91 -14.50 -2.07
CA LEU A 54 7.29 -15.75 -1.38
C LEU A 54 8.08 -16.69 -2.30
N ALA A 55 7.79 -16.68 -3.61
CA ALA A 55 8.56 -17.39 -4.63
C ALA A 55 9.89 -16.70 -5.03
N GLY A 56 10.25 -15.58 -4.38
CA GLY A 56 11.51 -14.88 -4.62
C GLY A 56 11.44 -13.76 -5.68
N VAL A 57 10.30 -13.56 -6.33
CA VAL A 57 10.11 -12.45 -7.30
C VAL A 57 10.14 -11.10 -6.58
N ARG A 58 10.73 -10.08 -7.22
CA ARG A 58 10.88 -8.72 -6.65
C ARG A 58 10.54 -7.65 -7.68
N ASN A 59 10.14 -6.48 -7.20
CA ASN A 59 10.03 -5.29 -8.05
C ASN A 59 11.39 -4.96 -8.65
N GLY A 60 11.42 -4.51 -9.90
CA GLY A 60 12.64 -4.24 -10.69
C GLY A 60 13.28 -5.49 -11.32
N MET A 61 12.86 -6.70 -10.94
CA MET A 61 13.38 -7.94 -11.54
C MET A 61 12.95 -8.07 -13.00
N ILE A 62 13.85 -8.55 -13.85
CA ILE A 62 13.58 -8.83 -15.26
C ILE A 62 12.63 -10.03 -15.38
N MET A 63 11.66 -9.96 -16.30
CA MET A 63 10.59 -10.96 -16.49
C MET A 63 11.14 -12.37 -16.72
N LYS A 64 12.23 -12.52 -17.49
CA LYS A 64 12.89 -13.82 -17.70
C LYS A 64 13.27 -14.48 -16.37
N THR A 65 14.00 -13.77 -15.51
CA THR A 65 14.44 -14.28 -14.20
C THR A 65 13.25 -14.57 -13.29
N ALA A 66 12.22 -13.72 -13.32
CA ALA A 66 11.01 -13.95 -12.53
C ALA A 66 10.25 -15.21 -12.95
N LYS A 67 10.20 -15.51 -14.25
CA LYS A 67 9.61 -16.75 -14.80
C LYS A 67 10.43 -18.00 -14.49
N GLU A 68 11.75 -17.89 -14.39
CA GLU A 68 12.61 -18.97 -13.92
C GLU A 68 12.35 -19.29 -12.43
N LEU A 69 12.14 -18.27 -11.59
CA LEU A 69 11.80 -18.43 -10.17
C LEU A 69 10.36 -18.92 -9.95
N CYS A 70 9.43 -18.47 -10.78
CA CYS A 70 8.01 -18.79 -10.69
C CYS A 70 7.44 -19.04 -12.10
N PRO A 71 7.50 -20.29 -12.60
CA PRO A 71 7.00 -20.62 -13.94
C PRO A 71 5.51 -20.25 -14.14
N GLU A 72 4.71 -20.45 -13.08
CA GLU A 72 3.28 -20.13 -13.01
C GLU A 72 2.97 -18.64 -12.85
N LEU A 73 3.98 -17.75 -12.87
CA LEU A 73 3.78 -16.31 -12.71
C LEU A 73 2.82 -15.76 -13.76
N ARG A 74 1.73 -15.14 -13.34
CA ARG A 74 0.76 -14.50 -14.23
C ARG A 74 1.08 -13.01 -14.33
N THR A 75 1.13 -12.49 -15.56
CA THR A 75 1.29 -11.06 -15.83
C THR A 75 -0.09 -10.40 -15.97
N ILE A 76 -0.15 -9.12 -15.62
CA ILE A 76 -1.35 -8.29 -15.73
C ILE A 76 -0.92 -7.00 -16.43
N PRO A 77 -1.65 -6.51 -17.46
CA PRO A 77 -1.31 -5.26 -18.13
C PRO A 77 -1.45 -4.06 -17.21
N TYR A 78 -0.72 -2.98 -17.52
CA TYR A 78 -0.82 -1.73 -16.75
C TYR A 78 -2.20 -1.08 -16.91
N ASN A 79 -2.76 -0.65 -15.80
CA ASN A 79 -3.98 0.16 -15.73
C ASN A 79 -3.68 1.55 -15.14
N PHE A 80 -3.01 2.40 -15.91
CA PHE A 80 -2.56 3.72 -15.46
C PHE A 80 -3.70 4.60 -14.96
N GLU A 81 -4.85 4.58 -15.63
CA GLU A 81 -6.04 5.32 -15.21
C GLU A 81 -6.57 4.85 -13.85
N GLY A 82 -6.60 3.52 -13.63
CA GLY A 82 -6.95 2.94 -12.35
C GLY A 82 -6.01 3.38 -11.23
N TYR A 83 -4.70 3.38 -11.48
CA TYR A 83 -3.69 3.81 -10.51
C TYR A 83 -3.83 5.30 -10.19
N TYR A 84 -4.00 6.14 -11.21
CA TYR A 84 -4.19 7.59 -11.04
C TYR A 84 -5.46 7.91 -10.23
N ARG A 85 -6.58 7.27 -10.56
CA ARG A 85 -7.84 7.44 -9.82
C ARG A 85 -7.69 7.07 -8.34
N VAL A 86 -7.08 5.92 -8.05
CA VAL A 86 -6.90 5.45 -6.67
C VAL A 86 -5.90 6.34 -5.92
N SER A 87 -4.81 6.78 -6.57
CA SER A 87 -3.86 7.75 -6.03
C SER A 87 -4.56 9.04 -5.62
N ARG A 88 -5.39 9.61 -6.49
CA ARG A 88 -6.19 10.79 -6.18
C ARG A 88 -7.10 10.59 -4.97
N GLN A 89 -7.80 9.46 -4.91
CA GLN A 89 -8.66 9.13 -3.77
C GLN A 89 -7.87 9.08 -2.46
N LEU A 90 -6.64 8.54 -2.46
CA LEU A 90 -5.78 8.56 -1.27
C LEU A 90 -5.50 10.00 -0.82
N TYR A 91 -5.06 10.87 -1.73
CA TYR A 91 -4.75 12.26 -1.40
C TYR A 91 -5.99 13.05 -0.95
N GLU A 92 -7.14 12.82 -1.58
CA GLU A 92 -8.42 13.42 -1.20
C GLU A 92 -8.88 12.95 0.20
N ILE A 93 -8.67 11.68 0.54
CA ILE A 93 -9.00 11.15 1.88
C ILE A 93 -8.09 11.80 2.93
N VAL A 94 -6.76 11.75 2.77
CA VAL A 94 -5.84 12.26 3.80
C VAL A 94 -5.96 13.78 3.99
N ALA A 95 -6.28 14.52 2.93
CA ALA A 95 -6.56 15.95 3.01
C ALA A 95 -7.85 16.28 3.80
N GLY A 96 -8.76 15.31 3.96
CA GLY A 96 -9.90 15.44 4.86
C GLY A 96 -9.54 15.38 6.35
N TYR A 97 -8.33 14.91 6.69
CA TYR A 97 -7.85 14.81 8.08
C TYR A 97 -6.89 15.94 8.44
N THR A 98 -5.94 16.26 7.57
CA THR A 98 -4.95 17.33 7.79
C THR A 98 -4.50 17.91 6.46
N HIS A 99 -4.14 19.19 6.46
CA HIS A 99 -3.52 19.86 5.30
C HIS A 99 -1.98 19.87 5.39
N ASP A 100 -1.41 19.44 6.53
CA ASP A 100 0.03 19.31 6.73
C ASP A 100 0.54 18.02 6.05
N ILE A 101 0.52 18.05 4.71
CA ILE A 101 0.79 16.91 3.83
C ILE A 101 2.08 17.14 3.06
N GLN A 102 2.95 16.13 3.07
CA GLN A 102 4.05 16.02 2.14
C GLN A 102 3.82 14.83 1.20
N ALA A 103 3.56 15.13 -0.07
CA ALA A 103 3.47 14.13 -1.13
C ALA A 103 4.84 13.49 -1.37
N ALA A 104 4.94 12.16 -1.22
CA ALA A 104 6.18 11.42 -1.46
C ALA A 104 6.15 10.66 -2.80
N SER A 105 5.03 10.01 -3.10
CA SER A 105 4.78 9.33 -4.38
C SER A 105 3.28 9.25 -4.67
N CYS A 106 2.88 8.59 -5.77
CA CYS A 106 1.47 8.37 -6.07
C CYS A 106 0.74 7.49 -5.04
N ASP A 107 1.44 6.65 -4.28
CA ASP A 107 0.85 5.77 -3.28
C ASP A 107 1.48 5.92 -1.90
N GLU A 108 2.30 6.97 -1.71
CA GLU A 108 2.99 7.29 -0.47
C GLU A 108 2.85 8.76 -0.10
N VAL A 109 2.45 9.00 1.16
CA VAL A 109 2.24 10.35 1.71
C VAL A 109 2.71 10.41 3.16
N ILE A 110 3.30 11.55 3.51
CA ILE A 110 3.75 11.88 4.86
C ILE A 110 2.81 12.94 5.44
N LEU A 111 2.31 12.72 6.66
CA LEU A 111 1.34 13.61 7.32
C LEU A 111 1.88 14.08 8.67
N ASP A 112 1.75 15.36 8.98
CA ASP A 112 1.81 15.85 10.36
C ASP A 112 0.39 15.83 10.95
N VAL A 113 0.18 14.98 11.97
CA VAL A 113 -1.13 14.81 12.62
C VAL A 113 -1.16 15.40 14.03
N THR A 114 -0.14 16.19 14.42
CA THR A 114 -0.01 16.73 15.78
C THR A 114 -1.24 17.53 16.20
N ASN A 115 -1.62 18.52 15.39
CA ASN A 115 -2.77 19.38 15.69
C ASN A 115 -4.08 18.56 15.74
N LEU A 116 -4.23 17.60 14.82
CA LEU A 116 -5.41 16.73 14.79
C LEU A 116 -5.51 15.86 16.05
N MET A 117 -4.39 15.37 16.57
CA MET A 117 -4.35 14.64 17.85
C MET A 117 -4.75 15.54 19.03
N GLU A 118 -4.26 16.77 19.08
CA GLU A 118 -4.61 17.74 20.12
C GLU A 118 -6.10 18.13 20.10
N GLU A 119 -6.65 18.38 18.91
CA GLU A 119 -8.05 18.79 18.73
C GLU A 119 -9.06 17.67 19.04
N THR A 120 -8.72 16.44 18.65
CA THR A 120 -9.64 15.29 18.80
C THR A 120 -9.42 14.50 20.08
N GLY A 121 -8.26 14.66 20.72
CA GLY A 121 -7.81 13.80 21.82
C GLY A 121 -7.44 12.37 21.39
N ALA A 122 -7.46 12.07 20.09
CA ALA A 122 -7.10 10.76 19.56
C ALA A 122 -5.58 10.57 19.47
N THR A 123 -5.13 9.34 19.63
CA THR A 123 -3.75 8.96 19.39
C THR A 123 -3.46 8.90 17.88
N GLY A 124 -2.18 9.06 17.50
CA GLY A 124 -1.76 8.89 16.10
C GLY A 124 -2.08 7.49 15.54
N ALA A 125 -2.13 6.46 16.40
CA ALA A 125 -2.54 5.11 16.01
C ALA A 125 -4.03 5.01 15.68
N GLU A 126 -4.90 5.65 16.47
CA GLU A 126 -6.35 5.69 16.19
C GLU A 126 -6.65 6.48 14.91
N ILE A 127 -5.98 7.61 14.70
CA ILE A 127 -6.08 8.40 13.47
C ILE A 127 -5.63 7.57 12.26
N ALA A 128 -4.47 6.91 12.36
CA ALA A 128 -3.95 6.07 11.29
C ALA A 128 -4.88 4.89 10.97
N GLU A 129 -5.48 4.25 11.96
CA GLU A 129 -6.43 3.15 11.74
C GLU A 129 -7.71 3.65 11.06
N ALA A 130 -8.26 4.77 11.52
CA ALA A 130 -9.43 5.40 10.88
C ALA A 130 -9.15 5.74 9.40
N MET A 131 -8.00 6.34 9.09
CA MET A 131 -7.59 6.62 7.72
C MET A 131 -7.46 5.34 6.88
N ARG A 132 -6.81 4.29 7.41
CA ARG A 132 -6.64 3.01 6.71
C ARG A 132 -7.98 2.34 6.41
N GLU A 133 -8.92 2.37 7.35
CA GLU A 133 -10.27 1.88 7.14
C GLU A 133 -10.99 2.65 6.03
N GLU A 134 -10.92 3.99 6.04
CA GLU A 134 -11.56 4.81 5.02
C GLU A 134 -10.95 4.58 3.63
N ILE A 135 -9.62 4.51 3.54
CA ILE A 135 -8.91 4.15 2.31
C ILE A 135 -9.42 2.81 1.80
N TYR A 136 -9.51 1.77 2.65
CA TYR A 136 -10.02 0.48 2.23
C TYR A 136 -11.49 0.54 1.79
N LYS A 137 -12.35 1.25 2.54
CA LYS A 137 -13.77 1.40 2.20
C LYS A 137 -13.96 2.02 0.82
N LYS A 138 -13.22 3.08 0.49
CA LYS A 138 -13.31 3.85 -0.76
C LYS A 138 -12.58 3.21 -1.95
N THR A 139 -11.38 2.65 -1.73
CA THR A 139 -10.50 2.20 -2.81
C THR A 139 -10.48 0.69 -3.00
N LYS A 140 -10.90 -0.07 -1.97
CA LYS A 140 -10.68 -1.53 -1.84
C LYS A 140 -9.20 -1.94 -1.80
N CYS A 141 -8.29 -0.98 -1.65
CA CYS A 141 -6.87 -1.23 -1.44
C CYS A 141 -6.53 -1.10 0.05
N THR A 142 -5.72 -2.03 0.55
CA THR A 142 -5.17 -1.92 1.91
C THR A 142 -4.00 -0.94 1.93
N ALA A 143 -3.91 -0.14 2.99
CA ALA A 143 -2.76 0.69 3.28
C ALA A 143 -2.04 0.20 4.56
N SER A 144 -0.73 0.38 4.62
CA SER A 144 0.06 0.29 5.86
C SER A 144 0.29 1.69 6.42
N ALA A 145 0.46 1.81 7.73
CA ALA A 145 0.79 3.08 8.38
C ALA A 145 2.07 2.95 9.21
N GLY A 146 3.04 3.84 8.99
CA GLY A 146 4.19 4.03 9.88
C GLY A 146 3.99 5.26 10.75
N LEU A 147 4.28 5.15 12.05
CA LEU A 147 4.22 6.25 13.01
C LEU A 147 5.61 6.58 13.53
N GLY A 148 5.96 7.86 13.55
CA GLY A 148 7.24 8.31 14.06
C GLY A 148 7.21 9.75 14.57
N LYS A 149 8.21 10.09 15.38
CA LYS A 149 8.45 11.48 15.77
C LYS A 149 9.31 12.15 14.68
N MET A 150 8.84 13.27 14.14
CA MET A 150 9.71 14.13 13.34
C MET A 150 10.64 14.90 14.29
N GLY A 151 11.95 14.72 14.12
CA GLY A 151 12.96 15.55 14.77
C GLY A 151 13.14 16.81 13.95
N LEU A 152 12.35 17.85 14.26
CA LEU A 152 12.64 19.23 13.88
C LEU A 152 13.10 19.98 15.13
#